data_AF-A0A9P5N5U3-F1
#
_entry.id   AF-A0A9P5N5U3-F1
#
_cell.length_a   1.000
_cell.length_b   1.000
_cell.length_c   1.000
_cell.angle_alpha   90.00
_cell.angle_beta   90.00
_cell.angle_gamma   90.00
#
_symmetry.space_group_name_H-M   'P 1'
#
loop_
_entity.id
_entity.type
_entity.pdbx_description
1 polymer ?
#
loop_
_entity_poly.entity_id
_entity_poly.type
_entity_poly.pdbx_seq_one_letter_code
_entity_poly.pdbx_strand_id
1 'polypeptide(L)'
;MPANNNPTGKNQYKDCPPLDDPRVAELLREYHRKGIMNRWKIREMFCHEGIFISEATISRRRKELGLLGSGTATRKTPVTAKRQMVLDQMAKDPTSRQGPKTIQKGILFDTGICLTRDYIRHEMRAQDPGGFAIRDPYAGKKVFRVPLVSLGPHHE
;
A
#
# COMPACT_ATOMS: atom_id res chain seq x y z
N MET A 1 22.47 -28.10 -23.50
CA MET A 1 21.70 -26.95 -22.97
C MET A 1 20.45 -26.81 -23.81
N PRO A 2 19.22 -26.87 -23.28
CA PRO A 2 18.05 -26.65 -24.11
C PRO A 2 18.03 -25.17 -24.51
N ALA A 3 18.14 -24.91 -25.80
CA ALA A 3 18.01 -23.57 -26.35
C ALA A 3 16.60 -23.04 -26.08
N ASN A 4 16.50 -21.77 -25.72
CA ASN A 4 15.21 -21.09 -25.55
C ASN A 4 14.41 -21.17 -26.87
N ASN A 5 13.24 -21.81 -26.84
CA ASN A 5 12.40 -22.05 -28.03
C ASN A 5 11.76 -20.78 -28.62
N ASN A 6 11.97 -19.60 -28.02
CA ASN A 6 11.58 -18.31 -28.59
C ASN A 6 12.72 -17.27 -28.48
N PRO A 7 13.74 -17.35 -29.34
CA PRO A 7 14.89 -16.45 -29.31
C PRO A 7 14.52 -15.00 -29.68
N THR A 8 13.41 -14.80 -30.40
CA THR A 8 12.92 -13.46 -30.80
C THR A 8 11.99 -12.80 -29.79
N GLY A 9 11.53 -13.52 -28.76
CA GLY A 9 10.57 -13.01 -27.77
C GLY A 9 9.18 -12.62 -28.33
N LYS A 10 8.89 -12.90 -29.61
CA LYS A 10 7.59 -12.63 -30.22
C LYS A 10 6.54 -13.54 -29.61
N ASN A 11 5.59 -12.96 -28.89
CA ASN A 11 4.41 -13.69 -28.45
C ASN A 11 3.40 -13.76 -29.62
N GLN A 12 2.50 -14.74 -29.59
CA GLN A 12 1.41 -14.87 -30.57
C GLN A 12 0.22 -13.92 -30.28
N TYR A 13 0.34 -13.04 -29.28
CA TYR A 13 -0.75 -12.23 -28.75
C TYR A 13 -0.49 -10.75 -29.06
N LYS A 14 -1.11 -10.23 -30.12
CA LYS A 14 -0.92 -8.85 -30.63
C LYS A 14 -1.01 -7.75 -29.56
N ASP A 15 -1.87 -7.93 -28.56
CA ASP A 15 -2.18 -6.90 -27.56
C ASP A 15 -1.41 -7.04 -26.24
N CYS A 16 -0.49 -8.00 -26.17
CA CYS A 16 0.30 -8.25 -24.97
C CYS A 16 1.71 -7.66 -25.17
N PRO A 17 2.12 -6.64 -24.39
CA PRO A 17 3.42 -6.01 -24.55
C PRO A 17 4.56 -7.01 -24.38
N PRO A 18 5.69 -6.80 -25.07
CA PRO A 18 6.86 -7.66 -24.95
C PRO A 18 7.34 -7.79 -23.50
N LEU A 19 8.08 -8.86 -23.22
CA LEU A 19 8.53 -9.20 -21.86
C LEU A 19 9.29 -8.03 -21.21
N ASP A 20 10.04 -7.28 -22.01
CA ASP A 20 10.96 -6.22 -21.59
C ASP A 20 10.44 -4.81 -21.88
N ASP A 21 9.11 -4.64 -21.99
CA ASP A 21 8.53 -3.31 -22.21
C ASP A 21 8.80 -2.38 -21.00
N PRO A 22 9.58 -1.30 -21.18
CA PRO A 22 9.91 -0.36 -20.10
C PRO A 22 8.66 0.32 -19.53
N ARG A 23 7.62 0.53 -20.33
CA ARG A 23 6.37 1.16 -19.90
C ARG A 23 5.68 0.37 -18.80
N VAL A 24 5.64 -0.96 -18.93
CA VAL A 24 5.02 -1.82 -17.91
C VAL A 24 5.83 -1.76 -16.60
N ALA A 25 7.16 -1.72 -16.68
CA ALA A 25 8.01 -1.63 -15.50
C ALA A 25 7.84 -0.28 -14.77
N GLU A 26 7.76 0.82 -15.52
CA GLU A 26 7.52 2.16 -14.97
C GLU A 26 6.18 2.24 -14.26
N LEU A 27 5.10 1.78 -14.89
CA LEU A 27 3.76 1.80 -14.29
C LEU A 27 3.67 0.91 -13.05
N LEU A 28 4.29 -0.28 -13.07
CA LEU A 28 4.35 -1.14 -11.89
C LEU A 28 5.05 -0.43 -10.72
N ARG A 29 6.14 0.29 -10.97
CA ARG A 29 6.83 1.08 -9.94
C ARG A 29 5.96 2.22 -9.44
N GLU A 30 5.27 2.93 -10.34
CA GLU A 30 4.38 4.03 -9.98
C GLU A 30 3.22 3.56 -9.10
N TYR A 31 2.53 2.50 -9.51
CA TYR A 31 1.44 1.91 -8.74
C TYR A 31 1.91 1.39 -7.39
N HIS A 32 3.11 0.81 -7.33
CA HIS A 32 3.73 0.38 -6.08
C HIS A 32 4.01 1.57 -5.15
N ARG A 33 4.53 2.69 -5.65
CA ARG A 33 4.69 3.94 -4.86
C ARG A 33 3.36 4.47 -4.34
N LYS A 34 2.29 4.34 -5.13
CA LYS A 34 0.91 4.68 -4.72
C LYS A 34 0.31 3.68 -3.72
N GLY A 35 1.00 2.58 -3.40
CA GLY A 35 0.52 1.53 -2.49
C GLY A 35 -0.51 0.58 -3.12
N ILE A 36 -0.64 0.59 -4.45
CA ILE A 36 -1.56 -0.27 -5.17
C ILE A 36 -0.84 -1.59 -5.48
N MET A 37 -1.07 -2.58 -4.63
CA MET A 37 -0.42 -3.90 -4.71
C MET A 37 -1.37 -5.04 -5.09
N ASN A 38 -2.66 -4.76 -5.25
CA ASN A 38 -3.63 -5.78 -5.61
C ASN A 38 -3.54 -6.09 -7.11
N ARG A 39 -3.27 -7.35 -7.46
CA ARG A 39 -3.10 -7.81 -8.85
C ARG A 39 -4.34 -7.55 -9.72
N TRP A 40 -5.54 -7.69 -9.16
CA TRP A 40 -6.80 -7.45 -9.87
C TRP A 40 -6.96 -5.97 -10.21
N LYS A 41 -6.65 -5.10 -9.24
CA LYS A 41 -6.70 -3.64 -9.42
C LYS A 41 -5.64 -3.17 -10.43
N ILE A 42 -4.43 -3.72 -10.37
CA ILE A 42 -3.37 -3.41 -11.34
C ILE A 42 -3.79 -3.83 -12.75
N ARG A 43 -4.40 -5.01 -12.92
CA ARG A 43 -4.93 -5.45 -14.21
C ARG A 43 -5.98 -4.47 -14.75
N GLU A 44 -6.93 -4.07 -13.92
CA GLU A 44 -7.95 -3.08 -14.30
C GLU A 44 -7.30 -1.76 -14.76
N MET A 45 -6.32 -1.24 -14.01
CA MET A 45 -5.63 0.00 -14.39
C MET A 45 -4.81 -0.16 -15.67
N PHE A 46 -4.18 -1.32 -15.89
CA PHE A 46 -3.52 -1.60 -17.16
C PHE A 46 -4.47 -1.66 -18.35
N CYS A 47 -5.67 -2.24 -18.19
CA CYS A 47 -6.67 -2.20 -19.25
C CYS A 47 -7.06 -0.77 -19.62
N HIS A 48 -7.17 0.15 -18.65
CA HIS A 48 -7.44 1.57 -18.92
C HIS A 48 -6.32 2.25 -19.72
N GLU A 49 -5.09 1.78 -19.57
CA GLU A 49 -3.92 2.29 -20.31
C GLU A 49 -3.66 1.57 -21.65
N GLY A 50 -4.57 0.66 -22.04
CA GLY A 50 -4.48 -0.13 -23.27
C GLY A 50 -3.54 -1.33 -23.18
N ILE A 51 -3.16 -1.75 -21.97
CA ILE A 51 -2.23 -2.86 -21.73
C ILE A 51 -3.02 -4.09 -21.23
N PHE A 52 -3.04 -5.15 -22.05
CA PHE A 52 -3.77 -6.38 -21.71
C PHE A 52 -2.81 -7.47 -21.25
N ILE A 53 -2.58 -7.57 -19.94
CA ILE A 53 -1.74 -8.62 -19.35
C ILE A 53 -2.49 -9.42 -18.28
N SER A 54 -2.12 -10.69 -18.15
CA SER A 54 -2.70 -11.58 -17.15
C SER A 54 -2.18 -11.30 -15.74
N GLU A 55 -2.96 -11.65 -14.72
CA GLU A 55 -2.57 -11.51 -13.31
C GLU A 55 -1.29 -12.27 -12.95
N ALA A 56 -1.09 -13.44 -13.57
CA ALA A 56 0.12 -14.24 -13.41
C ALA A 56 1.34 -13.48 -13.94
N THR A 57 1.20 -12.80 -15.08
CA THR A 57 2.27 -11.97 -15.68
C THR A 57 2.60 -10.77 -14.78
N ILE A 58 1.58 -10.08 -14.25
CA ILE A 58 1.77 -9.00 -13.28
C ILE A 58 2.55 -9.49 -12.05
N SER A 59 2.14 -10.63 -11.50
CA SER A 59 2.78 -11.21 -10.31
C SER A 59 4.25 -11.57 -10.57
N ARG A 60 4.55 -12.15 -11.74
CA ARG A 60 5.91 -12.48 -12.15
C ARG A 60 6.77 -11.22 -12.33
N ARG A 61 6.30 -10.24 -13.13
CA ARG A 61 7.04 -9.00 -13.39
C ARG A 61 7.29 -8.20 -12.11
N ARG A 62 6.32 -8.14 -11.19
CA ARG A 62 6.53 -7.50 -9.88
C ARG A 62 7.61 -8.18 -9.05
N LYS A 63 7.68 -9.52 -9.10
CA LYS A 63 8.72 -10.28 -8.40
C LYS A 63 10.10 -10.00 -9.01
N GLU A 64 10.21 -9.94 -10.32
CA GLU A 64 11.44 -9.58 -11.05
C GLU A 64 11.92 -8.16 -10.71
N LEU A 65 10.99 -7.21 -10.58
CA LEU A 65 11.27 -5.83 -10.18
C LEU A 65 11.50 -5.64 -8.66
N GLY A 66 11.42 -6.72 -7.87
CA GLY A 66 11.56 -6.64 -6.40
C GLY A 66 10.42 -5.88 -5.70
N LEU A 67 9.27 -5.70 -6.34
CA LEU A 67 8.11 -4.99 -5.80
C LEU A 67 7.31 -5.89 -4.86
N LEU A 68 7.84 -6.08 -3.65
CA LEU A 68 7.32 -7.00 -2.66
C LEU A 68 6.02 -6.50 -2.02
N GLY A 69 5.09 -7.44 -1.79
CA GLY A 69 3.91 -7.18 -0.97
C GLY A 69 4.27 -7.02 0.52
N SER A 70 3.36 -6.42 1.28
CA SER A 70 3.62 -6.01 2.67
C SER A 70 4.08 -7.13 3.60
N GLY A 71 3.43 -8.30 3.52
CA GLY A 71 3.80 -9.47 4.33
C GLY A 71 5.20 -10.00 4.01
N THR A 72 5.54 -10.11 2.71
CA THR A 72 6.86 -10.58 2.29
C THR A 72 7.95 -9.56 2.61
N ALA A 73 7.70 -8.28 2.35
CA ALA A 73 8.63 -7.20 2.67
C ALA A 73 8.92 -7.18 4.18
N THR A 74 7.89 -7.20 5.02
CA THR A 74 8.06 -7.22 6.49
C THR A 74 8.84 -8.44 6.99
N ARG A 75 8.67 -9.62 6.38
CA ARG A 75 9.43 -10.81 6.76
C ARG A 75 10.89 -10.72 6.31
N LYS A 76 11.16 -10.16 5.13
CA LYS A 76 12.51 -10.07 4.56
C LYS A 76 13.34 -8.92 5.14
N THR A 77 12.71 -7.82 5.53
CA THR A 77 13.42 -6.67 6.09
C THR A 77 13.93 -7.00 7.50
N PRO A 78 15.21 -6.73 7.83
CA PRO A 78 15.77 -6.93 9.16
C PRO A 78 14.98 -6.19 10.25
N VAL A 79 14.91 -6.77 11.45
CA VAL A 79 14.12 -6.20 12.56
C VAL A 79 14.56 -4.77 12.91
N THR A 80 15.87 -4.53 12.96
CA THR A 80 16.46 -3.21 13.24
C THR A 80 16.03 -2.17 12.20
N ALA A 81 16.13 -2.51 10.91
CA ALA A 81 15.72 -1.63 9.81
C ALA A 81 14.21 -1.33 9.84
N LYS A 82 13.37 -2.33 10.10
CA LYS A 82 11.91 -2.12 10.19
C LYS A 82 11.54 -1.19 11.34
N ARG A 83 12.15 -1.38 12.51
CA ARG A 83 11.91 -0.54 13.68
C ARG A 83 12.35 0.91 13.40
N GLN A 84 13.52 1.08 12.79
CA GLN A 84 14.02 2.41 12.42
C GLN A 84 13.05 3.12 11.47
N MET A 85 12.58 2.45 10.42
CA MET A 85 11.61 3.03 9.48
C MET A 85 10.32 3.52 10.16
N VAL A 86 9.84 2.78 11.16
CA VAL A 86 8.65 3.20 11.93
C VAL A 86 8.97 4.41 12.80
N LEU A 87 10.10 4.39 13.51
CA LEU A 87 10.54 5.51 14.35
C LEU A 87 10.77 6.80 13.53
N ASP A 88 11.39 6.70 12.36
CA ASP A 88 11.63 7.83 11.46
C ASP A 88 10.31 8.48 11.03
N GLN A 89 9.27 7.68 10.73
CA GLN A 89 7.96 8.23 10.42
C GLN A 89 7.24 8.80 11.64
N MET A 90 7.36 8.17 12.81
CA MET A 90 6.79 8.69 14.04
C MET A 90 7.42 10.05 14.41
N ALA A 91 8.72 10.21 14.19
CA ALA A 91 9.41 11.48 14.41
C ALA A 91 8.89 12.61 13.51
N LYS A 92 8.37 12.29 12.31
CA LYS A 92 7.71 13.26 11.42
C LYS A 92 6.30 13.67 11.89
N ASP A 93 5.72 12.96 12.84
CA ASP A 93 4.42 13.26 13.45
C ASP A 93 4.56 13.53 14.96
N PRO A 94 5.05 14.71 15.35
CA PRO A 94 5.22 15.07 16.76
C PRO A 94 3.89 15.15 17.53
N THR A 95 2.76 15.20 16.83
CA THR A 95 1.42 15.26 17.45
C THR A 95 0.78 13.89 17.67
N SER A 96 1.43 12.82 17.21
CA SER A 96 0.94 11.44 17.28
C SER A 96 -0.45 11.21 16.69
N ARG A 97 -0.89 12.05 15.75
CA ARG A 97 -2.22 12.00 15.13
C ARG A 97 -2.32 11.00 13.98
N GLN A 98 -1.21 10.65 13.35
CA GLN A 98 -1.16 9.76 12.19
C GLN A 98 -1.33 8.30 12.62
N GLY A 99 -2.38 7.65 12.13
CA GLY A 99 -2.61 6.23 12.40
C GLY A 99 -1.64 5.30 11.67
N PRO A 100 -1.63 4.00 12.02
CA PRO A 100 -0.73 3.01 11.42
C PRO A 100 -0.76 2.93 9.88
N LYS A 101 -1.92 3.17 9.27
CA LYS A 101 -2.09 3.13 7.81
C LYS A 101 -1.46 4.35 7.13
N THR A 102 -1.46 5.51 7.79
CA THR A 102 -0.81 6.72 7.27
C THR A 102 0.70 6.58 7.38
N ILE A 103 1.20 6.14 8.53
CA ILE A 103 2.63 5.84 8.71
C ILE A 103 3.10 4.79 7.70
N GLN A 104 2.33 3.72 7.47
CA GLN A 104 2.65 2.72 6.43
C GLN A 104 2.86 3.34 5.05
N LYS A 105 1.99 4.29 4.66
CA LYS A 105 2.12 5.01 3.38
C LYS A 105 3.35 5.91 3.37
N GLY A 106 3.66 6.58 4.48
CA GLY A 106 4.88 7.38 4.63
C GLY A 106 6.15 6.55 4.46
N ILE A 107 6.25 5.40 5.13
CA ILE A 107 7.36 4.46 4.96
C ILE A 107 7.48 4.03 3.50
N LEU A 108 6.36 3.66 2.88
CA LEU A 108 6.35 3.23 1.48
C LEU A 108 6.79 4.35 0.53
N PHE A 109 6.38 5.59 0.78
CA PHE A 109 6.75 6.75 -0.02
C PHE A 109 8.26 7.03 0.08
N ASP A 110 8.82 7.02 1.28
CA ASP A 110 10.22 7.38 1.51
C ASP A 110 11.19 6.25 1.12
N THR A 111 10.83 4.99 1.38
CA THR A 111 11.75 3.84 1.26
C THR A 111 11.41 2.89 0.12
N GLY A 112 10.20 2.98 -0.44
CA GLY A 112 9.67 1.99 -1.38
C GLY A 112 9.27 0.65 -0.73
N ILE A 113 9.48 0.49 0.58
CA ILE A 113 9.19 -0.75 1.33
C ILE A 113 7.84 -0.61 2.02
N CYS A 114 6.95 -1.58 1.79
CA CYS A 114 5.67 -1.64 2.47
C CYS A 114 5.76 -2.59 3.66
N LEU A 115 5.71 -2.08 4.89
CA LEU A 115 5.60 -2.93 6.08
C LEU A 115 4.13 -3.32 6.34
N THR A 116 3.86 -4.37 7.11
CA THR A 116 2.49 -4.73 7.49
C THR A 116 1.94 -3.74 8.51
N ARG A 117 0.64 -3.45 8.39
CA ARG A 117 -0.08 -2.59 9.34
C ARG A 117 0.05 -3.08 10.77
N ASP A 118 -0.01 -4.39 11.00
CA ASP A 118 0.00 -4.96 12.35
C ASP A 118 1.37 -4.82 13.02
N TYR A 119 2.46 -4.99 12.26
CA TYR A 119 3.81 -4.72 12.75
C TYR A 119 3.95 -3.24 13.14
N ILE A 120 3.56 -2.32 12.24
CA ILE A 120 3.60 -0.88 12.51
C ILE A 120 2.76 -0.54 13.75
N ARG A 121 1.56 -1.10 13.87
CA ARG A 121 0.68 -0.87 15.02
C ARG A 121 1.31 -1.33 16.32
N HIS A 122 1.97 -2.50 16.32
CA HIS A 122 2.67 -3.02 17.48
C HIS A 122 3.82 -2.10 17.90
N GLU A 123 4.69 -1.74 16.96
CA GLU A 123 5.82 -0.84 17.23
C GLU A 123 5.35 0.53 17.72
N MET A 124 4.36 1.14 17.06
CA MET A 124 3.83 2.43 17.50
C MET A 124 3.27 2.37 18.93
N ARG A 125 2.60 1.27 19.32
CA ARG A 125 2.09 1.11 20.69
C ARG A 125 3.21 0.96 21.71
N ALA A 126 4.28 0.25 21.33
CA ALA A 126 5.43 0.03 22.20
C ALA A 126 6.22 1.32 22.45
N GLN A 127 6.32 2.20 21.44
CA GLN A 127 7.08 3.44 21.55
C GLN A 127 6.24 4.61 22.07
N ASP A 128 4.97 4.70 21.67
CA ASP A 128 4.06 5.78 22.06
C ASP A 128 2.65 5.24 22.40
N PRO A 129 2.46 4.70 23.62
CA PRO A 129 1.14 4.29 24.08
C PRO A 129 0.17 5.48 24.22
N GLY A 130 0.67 6.68 24.54
CA GLY A 130 -0.12 7.90 24.71
C GLY A 130 -0.78 8.36 23.41
N GLY A 131 -0.06 8.32 22.29
CA GLY A 131 -0.59 8.63 20.97
C GLY A 131 -1.77 7.74 20.55
N PHE A 132 -1.82 6.49 21.02
CA PHE A 132 -3.01 5.64 20.78
C PHE A 132 -4.22 6.08 21.60
N ALA A 133 -4.03 6.52 22.83
CA ALA A 133 -5.12 7.06 23.65
C ALA A 133 -5.69 8.33 23.03
N ILE A 134 -4.83 9.23 22.52
CA ILE A 134 -5.27 10.48 21.86
C ILE A 134 -6.14 10.19 20.61
N ARG A 135 -5.81 9.13 19.87
CA ARG A 135 -6.53 8.75 18.64
C ARG A 135 -7.76 7.90 18.89
N ASP A 136 -7.96 7.40 20.10
CA ASP A 136 -9.12 6.57 20.41
C ASP A 136 -10.39 7.42 20.30
N PRO A 137 -11.31 7.11 19.37
CA PRO A 137 -12.53 7.89 19.18
C PRO A 137 -13.41 7.94 20.45
N TYR A 138 -13.22 7.00 21.39
CA TYR A 138 -13.99 6.91 22.62
C TYR A 138 -13.27 7.47 23.86
N ALA A 139 -11.98 7.81 23.78
CA ALA A 139 -11.14 8.19 24.93
C ALA A 139 -11.38 9.62 25.46
N GLY A 140 -12.62 10.09 25.47
CA GLY A 140 -12.98 11.39 26.06
C GLY A 140 -14.09 12.15 25.31
N LYS A 141 -14.68 11.56 24.28
CA LYS A 141 -15.73 12.19 23.48
C LYS A 141 -16.95 11.27 23.38
N LYS A 142 -17.73 11.18 24.47
CA LYS A 142 -19.15 10.84 24.28
C LYS A 142 -19.71 11.96 23.39
N VAL A 143 -20.07 11.63 22.16
CA VAL A 143 -20.78 12.57 21.29
C VAL A 143 -22.03 12.98 22.06
N PHE A 144 -22.09 14.25 22.45
CA PHE A 144 -23.25 14.79 23.13
C PHE A 144 -24.41 14.76 22.13
N ARG A 145 -25.35 13.84 22.33
CA ARG A 145 -26.52 13.67 21.46
C ARG A 145 -27.66 14.47 22.09
N VAL A 146 -28.05 15.54 21.42
CA VAL A 146 -29.32 16.22 21.68
C VAL A 146 -30.38 15.59 20.78
N PRO A 147 -31.62 15.37 21.27
CA PRO A 147 -32.71 14.89 20.43
C PRO A 147 -32.92 15.87 19.27
N LEU A 148 -32.94 15.34 18.05
CA LEU A 148 -33.29 16.13 16.87
C LEU A 148 -34.80 16.37 16.94
N VAL A 149 -35.21 17.56 17.37
CA VAL A 149 -36.63 17.94 17.40
C VAL A 149 -37.01 18.46 16.02
N SER A 150 -37.79 17.68 15.26
CA SER A 150 -38.43 18.17 14.04
C SER A 150 -39.77 18.79 14.41
N LEU A 151 -39.83 20.11 14.48
CA LEU A 151 -41.10 20.83 14.55
C LEU A 151 -41.67 20.80 13.12
N GLY A 152 -42.75 20.04 12.93
CA GLY A 152 -43.39 19.92 11.62
C GLY A 152 -43.91 21.26 11.10
N PRO A 153 -44.32 21.35 9.83
CA PRO A 153 -44.75 22.60 9.19
C PRO A 153 -46.01 23.26 9.80
N HIS A 154 -46.65 22.61 10.78
CA HIS A 154 -47.84 23.09 11.48
C HIS A 154 -47.64 23.23 13.00
N HIS A 155 -46.39 23.36 13.46
CA HIS A 155 -46.09 23.63 14.87
C HIS A 155 -46.26 25.12 15.17
N GLU A 156 -47.32 25.50 15.88
CA GLU A 156 -47.51 26.83 16.49
C GLU A 156 -46.86 26.90 17.88
#